data_AF-A0A971S0Q0-F1
#
_entry.id   AF-A0A971S0Q0-F1
#
_cell.length_a   1.000
_cell.length_b   1.000
_cell.length_c   1.000
_cell.angle_alpha   90.00
_cell.angle_beta   90.00
_cell.angle_gamma   90.00
#
_symmetry.space_group_name_H-M   'P 1'
#
loop_
_entity.id
_entity.type
_entity.pdbx_description
1 polymer ?
#
loop_
_entity_poly.entity_id
_entity_poly.type
_entity_poly.pdbx_seq_one_letter_code
_entity_poly.pdbx_strand_id
1 'polypeptide(L)'
;MRSYARQILSLLCMAAAIVVLRFSGLGEYLTLANLKEHRDVLERAVTTHYAVSVLLFILVYISTCLAVPGALVLTIAGGFLFNTFPGVIYVIIGATSGAVLGFLLTRHVFGGWLQSRYEAQLRQFNRELERNASLYLLTVRLIPVFPFFLVNFLCGLTRLPLRTFTWTTVVGVLPAALVYTFAGSQAGAISSLNDLVSPRLLLALLCISLLTLSPLLWKKAKEWKQGRQAE
;
A
#
# COMPACT_ATOMS: atom_id res chain seq x y z
N MET A 1 -3.05 9.60 30.62
CA MET A 1 -1.62 9.91 30.38
C MET A 1 -0.75 8.69 30.04
N ARG A 2 -0.80 7.56 30.77
CA ARG A 2 0.01 6.34 30.47
C ARG A 2 -0.24 5.67 29.08
N SER A 3 -1.38 5.93 28.44
CA SER A 3 -1.68 5.39 27.10
C SER A 3 -0.95 6.17 25.99
N TYR A 4 -0.96 7.51 26.06
CA TYR A 4 -0.27 8.39 25.12
C TYR A 4 1.25 8.23 25.18
N ALA A 5 1.84 8.02 26.36
CA ALA A 5 3.28 7.82 26.48
C ALA A 5 3.78 6.55 25.76
N ARG A 6 3.02 5.45 25.82
CA ARG A 6 3.37 4.21 25.09
C ARG A 6 3.19 4.35 23.58
N GLN A 7 2.18 5.12 23.16
CA GLN A 7 1.98 5.45 21.75
C GLN A 7 3.10 6.37 21.25
N ILE A 8 3.45 7.43 21.97
CA ILE A 8 4.56 8.31 21.60
C ILE A 8 5.88 7.55 21.53
N LEU A 9 6.13 6.64 22.48
CA LEU A 9 7.33 5.80 22.49
C LEU A 9 7.39 4.85 21.30
N SER A 10 6.29 4.16 20.96
CA SER A 10 6.27 3.27 19.79
C SER A 10 6.43 4.04 18.48
N LEU A 11 5.90 5.26 18.41
CA LEU A 11 6.05 6.14 17.27
C LEU A 11 7.47 6.70 17.15
N LEU A 12 8.13 7.01 18.27
CA LEU A 12 9.54 7.41 18.28
C LEU A 12 10.45 6.25 17.86
N CYS A 13 10.21 5.02 18.36
CA CYS A 13 10.94 3.83 17.92
C CYS A 13 10.75 3.58 16.41
N MET A 14 9.54 3.76 15.89
CA MET A 14 9.25 3.57 14.48
C MET A 14 9.84 4.68 13.59
N ALA A 15 9.78 5.93 14.03
CA ALA A 15 10.44 7.05 13.35
C ALA A 15 11.97 6.86 13.34
N ALA A 16 12.55 6.43 14.46
CA ALA A 16 13.97 6.10 14.56
C ALA A 16 14.35 4.95 13.60
N ALA A 17 13.53 3.89 13.52
CA ALA A 17 13.75 2.79 12.57
C ALA A 17 13.70 3.28 11.10
N ILE A 18 12.76 4.16 10.75
CA ILE A 18 12.67 4.76 9.40
C ILE A 18 13.88 5.62 9.09
N VAL A 19 14.33 6.46 10.04
CA VAL A 19 15.52 7.30 9.90
C VAL A 19 16.76 6.43 9.71
N VAL A 20 16.94 5.40 10.55
CA VAL A 20 18.06 4.46 10.43
C VAL A 20 18.04 3.75 9.07
N LEU A 21 16.89 3.27 8.61
CA LEU A 21 16.75 2.63 7.29
C LEU A 21 17.00 3.59 6.12
N ARG A 22 16.77 4.89 6.30
CA ARG A 22 17.02 5.88 5.26
C ARG A 22 18.49 6.26 5.17
N PHE A 23 19.17 6.38 6.31
CA PHE A 23 20.59 6.72 6.38
C PHE A 23 21.52 5.50 6.23
N SER A 24 20.99 4.26 6.26
CA SER A 24 21.78 3.05 6.04
C SER A 24 22.14 2.76 4.58
N GLY A 25 21.71 3.59 3.63
CA GLY A 25 22.00 3.39 2.19
C GLY A 25 21.20 2.27 1.52
N LEU A 26 20.32 1.56 2.26
CA LEU A 26 19.51 0.45 1.75
C LEU A 26 18.66 0.82 0.52
N GLY A 27 18.24 2.09 0.42
CA GLY A 27 17.49 2.57 -0.75
C GLY A 27 18.29 2.54 -2.07
N GLU A 28 19.62 2.65 -2.01
CA GLU A 28 20.47 2.53 -3.20
C GLU A 28 20.60 1.08 -3.65
N TYR A 29 20.63 0.13 -2.71
CA TYR A 29 20.61 -1.31 -3.01
C TYR A 29 19.26 -1.81 -3.53
N LEU A 30 18.16 -1.08 -3.24
CA LEU A 30 16.81 -1.38 -3.71
C LEU A 30 16.52 -0.75 -5.08
N THR A 31 17.46 -0.87 -6.02
CA THR A 31 17.25 -0.57 -7.44
C THR A 31 17.17 -1.86 -8.23
N LEU A 32 16.46 -1.86 -9.36
CA LEU A 32 16.36 -3.06 -10.20
C LEU A 32 17.75 -3.55 -10.67
N ALA A 33 18.67 -2.62 -10.92
CA ALA A 33 20.04 -2.92 -11.29
C ALA A 33 20.77 -3.67 -10.16
N ASN A 34 20.72 -3.14 -8.94
CA ASN A 34 21.42 -3.73 -7.80
C ASN A 34 20.79 -5.06 -7.35
N LEU A 35 19.46 -5.21 -7.47
CA LEU A 35 18.78 -6.49 -7.24
C LEU A 35 19.27 -7.58 -8.19
N LYS A 36 19.49 -7.24 -9.46
CA LYS A 36 20.02 -8.18 -10.46
C LYS A 36 21.50 -8.48 -10.25
N GLU A 37 22.30 -7.45 -10.01
CA GLU A 37 23.74 -7.58 -9.78
C GLU A 37 24.04 -8.48 -8.57
N HIS A 38 23.24 -8.35 -7.51
CA HIS A 38 23.42 -9.11 -6.27
C HIS A 38 22.49 -10.32 -6.17
N ARG A 39 21.92 -10.80 -7.29
CA ARG A 39 20.93 -11.88 -7.31
C ARG A 39 21.37 -13.10 -6.52
N ASP A 40 22.56 -13.62 -6.81
CA ASP A 40 23.05 -14.87 -6.21
C ASP A 40 23.27 -14.75 -4.70
N VAL A 41 23.60 -13.55 -4.22
CA VAL A 41 23.78 -13.26 -2.79
C VAL A 41 22.43 -13.18 -2.10
N LEU A 42 21.47 -12.49 -2.72
CA LEU A 42 20.11 -12.35 -2.20
C LEU A 42 19.36 -13.69 -2.18
N GLU A 43 19.49 -14.48 -3.24
CA GLU A 43 18.88 -15.81 -3.33
C GLU A 43 19.47 -16.76 -2.28
N ARG A 44 20.79 -16.73 -2.06
CA ARG A 44 21.44 -17.46 -0.95
C ARG A 44 20.97 -16.98 0.42
N ALA A 45 20.83 -15.68 0.63
CA ALA A 45 20.34 -15.13 1.90
C ALA A 45 18.90 -15.58 2.20
N VAL A 46 18.01 -15.52 1.19
CA VAL A 46 16.61 -15.94 1.32
C VAL A 46 16.51 -17.45 1.55
N THR A 47 17.27 -18.26 0.84
CA THR A 47 17.23 -19.74 1.00
C THR A 47 17.83 -20.20 2.32
N THR A 48 18.90 -19.55 2.80
CA THR A 48 19.55 -19.89 4.07
C THR A 48 18.74 -19.40 5.29
N HIS A 49 18.14 -18.21 5.19
CA HIS A 49 17.43 -17.57 6.29
C HIS A 49 16.09 -16.99 5.84
N TYR A 50 15.18 -17.86 5.39
CA TYR A 50 13.90 -17.47 4.80
C TYR A 50 13.04 -16.60 5.74
N ALA A 51 12.82 -17.04 6.98
CA ALA A 51 11.97 -16.32 7.93
C ALA A 51 12.51 -14.92 8.28
N VAL A 52 13.82 -14.79 8.44
CA VAL A 52 14.49 -13.50 8.71
C VAL A 52 14.36 -12.58 7.50
N SER A 53 14.56 -13.12 6.29
CA SER A 53 14.43 -12.36 5.04
C SER A 53 13.01 -11.82 4.84
N VAL A 54 11.98 -12.64 5.11
CA VAL A 54 10.58 -12.21 5.07
C VAL A 54 10.30 -11.12 6.10
N LEU A 55 10.76 -11.28 7.34
CA LEU A 55 10.56 -10.29 8.39
C LEU A 55 11.21 -8.94 8.02
N LEU A 56 12.46 -8.96 7.57
CA LEU A 56 13.17 -7.76 7.12
C LEU A 56 12.46 -7.10 5.94
N PHE A 57 12.02 -7.89 4.95
CA PHE A 57 11.26 -7.38 3.82
C PHE A 57 9.98 -6.65 4.27
N ILE A 58 9.20 -7.25 5.17
CA ILE A 58 7.97 -6.64 5.68
C ILE A 58 8.27 -5.35 6.44
N LEU A 59 9.30 -5.32 7.28
CA LEU A 59 9.70 -4.12 8.04
C LEU A 59 10.13 -2.99 7.12
N VAL A 60 10.92 -3.30 6.09
CA VAL A 60 11.33 -2.33 5.07
C VAL A 60 10.11 -1.83 4.30
N TYR A 61 9.19 -2.72 3.91
CA TYR A 61 7.96 -2.32 3.23
C TYR A 61 7.11 -1.37 4.07
N ILE A 62 6.89 -1.71 5.35
CA ILE A 62 6.17 -0.85 6.31
C ILE A 62 6.79 0.55 6.33
N SER A 63 8.12 0.65 6.42
CA SER A 63 8.82 1.94 6.48
C SER A 63 8.54 2.82 5.26
N THR A 64 8.48 2.24 4.05
CA THR A 64 8.22 3.01 2.83
C THR A 64 6.80 3.55 2.76
N CYS A 65 5.82 2.82 3.30
CA CYS A 65 4.42 3.27 3.32
C CYS A 65 4.18 4.50 4.20
N LEU A 66 5.08 4.82 5.14
CA LEU A 66 4.93 5.95 6.05
C LEU A 66 5.40 7.28 5.46
N ALA A 67 6.33 7.30 4.48
CA ALA A 67 6.90 8.57 4.03
C ALA A 67 7.55 8.59 2.63
N VAL A 68 7.69 7.46 1.92
CA VAL A 68 8.64 7.38 0.79
C VAL A 68 8.02 6.79 -0.49
N PRO A 69 8.19 7.45 -1.66
CA PRO A 69 7.98 6.81 -2.96
C PRO A 69 8.97 5.64 -3.13
N GLY A 70 8.46 4.41 -3.20
CA GLY A 70 9.33 3.22 -3.30
C GLY A 70 8.60 1.87 -3.20
N ALA A 71 7.33 1.88 -2.79
CA ALA A 71 6.51 0.68 -2.66
C ALA A 71 6.45 -0.17 -3.95
N LEU A 72 6.48 0.47 -5.13
CA LEU A 72 6.51 -0.24 -6.42
C LEU A 72 7.78 -1.09 -6.57
N VAL A 73 8.96 -0.53 -6.28
CA VAL A 73 10.24 -1.25 -6.40
C VAL A 73 10.31 -2.40 -5.39
N LEU A 74 9.82 -2.17 -4.17
CA LEU A 74 9.73 -3.23 -3.15
C LEU A 74 8.73 -4.32 -3.53
N THR A 75 7.63 -3.98 -4.19
CA THR A 75 6.66 -4.99 -4.67
C THR A 75 7.30 -5.91 -5.70
N ILE A 76 8.08 -5.35 -6.63
CA ILE A 76 8.85 -6.13 -7.62
C ILE A 76 9.93 -6.96 -6.92
N ALA A 77 10.66 -6.37 -5.97
CA ALA A 77 11.65 -7.08 -5.17
C ALA A 77 11.03 -8.26 -4.41
N GLY A 78 9.80 -8.12 -3.90
CA GLY A 78 9.06 -9.22 -3.27
C GLY A 78 8.85 -10.40 -4.21
N GLY A 79 8.49 -10.14 -5.48
CA GLY A 79 8.38 -11.16 -6.51
C GLY A 79 9.71 -11.81 -6.88
N PHE A 80 10.77 -11.00 -6.95
CA PHE A 80 12.12 -11.45 -7.25
C PHE A 80 12.69 -12.37 -6.16
N LEU A 81 12.50 -12.00 -4.89
CA LEU A 81 13.06 -12.70 -3.74
C LEU A 81 12.23 -13.92 -3.32
N PHE A 82 10.89 -13.82 -3.39
CA PHE A 82 9.99 -14.83 -2.80
C PHE A 82 9.07 -15.50 -3.83
N ASN A 83 9.28 -15.26 -5.12
CA ASN A 83 8.37 -15.67 -6.19
C ASN A 83 7.01 -14.97 -6.11
N THR A 84 6.10 -15.22 -7.06
CA THR A 84 4.84 -14.48 -7.20
C THR A 84 3.96 -14.58 -5.94
N PHE A 85 3.45 -15.78 -5.61
CA PHE A 85 2.42 -15.89 -4.57
C PHE A 85 2.91 -15.57 -3.15
N PRO A 86 4.06 -16.09 -2.67
CA PRO A 86 4.58 -15.67 -1.37
C PRO A 86 4.90 -14.18 -1.35
N GLY A 87 5.47 -13.64 -2.45
CA GLY A 87 5.71 -12.21 -2.62
C GLY A 87 4.44 -11.38 -2.46
N VAL A 88 3.32 -11.75 -3.09
CA VAL A 88 2.02 -11.08 -2.94
C VAL A 88 1.60 -11.03 -1.47
N ILE A 89 1.69 -12.17 -0.77
CA ILE A 89 1.30 -12.25 0.64
C ILE A 89 2.13 -11.28 1.49
N TYR A 90 3.46 -11.29 1.33
CA TYR A 90 4.35 -10.42 2.11
C TYR A 90 4.17 -8.94 1.77
N VAL A 91 3.94 -8.62 0.50
CA VAL A 91 3.61 -7.26 0.04
C VAL A 91 2.30 -6.80 0.67
N ILE A 92 1.24 -7.62 0.67
CA ILE A 92 -0.05 -7.24 1.26
C ILE A 92 0.11 -7.01 2.76
N ILE A 93 0.84 -7.87 3.47
CA ILE A 93 1.10 -7.72 4.91
C ILE A 93 1.86 -6.40 5.17
N GLY A 94 2.95 -6.16 4.44
CA GLY A 94 3.76 -4.95 4.58
C GLY A 94 2.98 -3.67 4.24
N ALA A 95 2.31 -3.65 3.08
CA ALA A 95 1.52 -2.52 2.62
C ALA A 95 0.36 -2.19 3.56
N THR A 96 -0.37 -3.22 4.01
CA THR A 96 -1.53 -3.03 4.89
C THR A 96 -1.07 -2.58 6.27
N SER A 97 -0.02 -3.19 6.83
CA SER A 97 0.52 -2.80 8.13
C SER A 97 1.06 -1.37 8.09
N GLY A 98 1.83 -1.01 7.07
CA GLY A 98 2.34 0.34 6.88
C GLY A 98 1.23 1.36 6.68
N ALA A 99 0.20 1.04 5.90
CA ALA A 99 -0.98 1.90 5.70
C ALA A 99 -1.76 2.12 7.00
N VAL A 100 -2.00 1.05 7.77
CA VAL A 100 -2.69 1.13 9.07
C VAL A 100 -1.90 1.98 10.06
N LEU A 101 -0.58 1.81 10.11
CA LEU A 101 0.29 2.60 10.96
C LEU A 101 0.26 4.08 10.56
N GLY A 102 0.39 4.41 9.26
CA GLY A 102 0.29 5.78 8.76
C GLY A 102 -1.09 6.42 9.02
N PHE A 103 -2.16 5.64 8.88
CA PHE A 103 -3.52 6.06 9.20
C PHE A 103 -3.69 6.38 10.69
N LEU A 104 -3.23 5.49 11.57
CA LEU A 104 -3.33 5.66 13.03
C LEU A 104 -2.46 6.82 13.53
N LEU A 105 -1.25 6.93 12.97
CA LEU A 105 -0.37 8.07 13.17
C LEU A 105 -1.08 9.38 12.87
N THR A 106 -1.66 9.47 11.68
CA THR A 106 -2.36 10.67 11.26
C THR A 106 -3.55 10.97 12.16
N ARG A 107 -4.33 9.95 12.53
CA ARG A 107 -5.50 10.10 13.38
C ARG A 107 -5.18 10.57 14.79
N HIS A 108 -4.17 9.98 15.42
CA HIS A 108 -3.91 10.18 16.85
C HIS A 108 -2.88 11.27 17.14
N VAL A 109 -1.94 11.52 16.22
CA VAL A 109 -0.89 12.54 16.40
C VAL A 109 -1.30 13.85 15.75
N PHE A 110 -1.76 13.79 14.51
CA PHE A 110 -1.99 14.98 13.69
C PHE A 110 -3.48 15.39 13.62
N GLY A 111 -4.39 14.46 13.93
CA GLY A 111 -5.82 14.60 13.72
C GLY A 111 -6.43 15.83 14.40
N GLY A 112 -6.15 16.08 15.68
CA GLY A 112 -6.77 17.19 16.42
C GLY A 112 -6.41 18.58 15.87
N TRP A 113 -5.14 18.78 15.48
CA TRP A 113 -4.67 20.05 14.94
C TRP A 113 -5.13 20.26 13.48
N LEU A 114 -4.97 19.25 12.61
CA LEU A 114 -5.40 19.39 11.22
C LEU A 114 -6.93 19.41 11.06
N GLN A 115 -7.69 18.71 11.90
CA GLN A 115 -9.16 18.74 11.82
C GLN A 115 -9.73 20.11 12.13
N SER A 116 -9.14 20.85 13.08
CA SER A 116 -9.56 22.22 13.38
C SER A 116 -9.12 23.21 12.30
N ARG A 117 -7.94 23.02 11.71
CA ARG A 117 -7.41 23.87 10.63
C ARG A 117 -8.13 23.71 9.28
N TYR A 118 -8.55 22.49 8.94
CA TYR A 118 -9.11 22.14 7.62
C TYR A 118 -10.55 21.60 7.73
N GLU A 119 -11.32 22.12 8.68
CA GLU A 119 -12.62 21.57 9.03
C GLU A 119 -13.59 21.55 7.82
N ALA A 120 -13.64 22.62 7.03
CA ALA A 120 -14.55 22.74 5.89
C ALA A 120 -14.25 21.68 4.80
N GLN A 121 -12.97 21.53 4.44
CA GLN A 121 -12.52 20.55 3.45
C GLN A 121 -12.78 19.11 3.94
N LEU A 122 -12.50 18.84 5.22
CA LEU A 122 -12.73 17.52 5.81
C LEU A 122 -14.21 17.22 5.97
N ARG A 123 -15.08 18.20 6.25
CA ARG A 123 -16.55 18.00 6.30
C ARG A 123 -17.10 17.55 4.95
N GLN A 124 -16.69 18.18 3.86
CA GLN A 124 -17.10 17.75 2.51
C GLN A 124 -16.62 16.33 2.22
N PHE A 125 -15.35 16.04 2.51
CA PHE A 125 -14.77 14.73 2.25
C PHE A 125 -15.40 13.61 3.11
N ASN A 126 -15.69 13.87 4.39
CA ASN A 126 -16.41 12.93 5.24
C ASN A 126 -17.81 12.62 4.71
N ARG A 127 -18.53 13.62 4.16
CA ARG A 127 -19.86 13.43 3.58
C ARG A 127 -19.85 12.49 2.37
N GLU A 128 -18.81 12.58 1.53
CA GLU A 128 -18.62 11.66 0.41
C GLU A 128 -18.33 10.23 0.90
N LEU A 129 -17.53 10.08 1.96
CA LEU A 129 -17.22 8.79 2.56
C LEU A 129 -18.43 8.15 3.24
N GLU A 130 -19.35 8.92 3.84
CA GLU A 130 -20.55 8.40 4.50
C GLU A 130 -21.46 7.59 3.55
N ARG A 131 -21.53 7.99 2.28
CA ARG A 131 -22.37 7.29 1.29
C ARG A 131 -21.75 6.00 0.77
N ASN A 132 -20.45 5.99 0.48
CA ASN A 132 -19.79 4.88 -0.24
C ASN A 132 -18.28 4.77 0.04
N ALA A 133 -17.84 4.92 1.29
CA ALA A 133 -16.43 4.86 1.68
C ALA A 133 -15.66 3.69 1.04
N SER A 134 -16.26 2.50 1.03
CA SER A 134 -15.63 1.29 0.50
C SER A 134 -15.27 1.40 -0.99
N LEU A 135 -16.25 1.81 -1.81
CA LEU A 135 -16.06 1.94 -3.25
C LEU A 135 -15.09 3.07 -3.56
N TYR A 136 -15.24 4.20 -2.88
CA TYR A 136 -14.35 5.36 -3.05
C TYR A 136 -12.88 4.97 -2.80
N LEU A 137 -12.62 4.29 -1.69
CA LEU A 137 -11.28 3.85 -1.29
C LEU A 137 -10.67 2.80 -2.22
N LEU A 138 -11.50 1.91 -2.78
CA LEU A 138 -11.03 0.94 -3.77
C LEU A 138 -10.70 1.63 -5.09
N THR A 139 -11.57 2.52 -5.57
CA THR A 139 -11.33 3.29 -6.80
C THR A 139 -10.04 4.09 -6.70
N VAL A 140 -9.83 4.82 -5.60
CA VAL A 140 -8.60 5.62 -5.42
C VAL A 140 -7.34 4.75 -5.37
N ARG A 141 -7.41 3.53 -4.82
CA ARG A 141 -6.24 2.63 -4.75
C ARG A 141 -5.93 1.91 -6.05
N LEU A 142 -6.95 1.66 -6.87
CA LEU A 142 -6.79 1.01 -8.17
C LEU A 142 -6.36 1.99 -9.26
N ILE A 143 -6.59 3.29 -9.06
CA ILE A 143 -6.08 4.35 -9.92
C ILE A 143 -4.68 4.75 -9.41
N PRO A 144 -3.59 4.45 -10.15
CA PRO A 144 -2.21 4.68 -9.69
C PRO A 144 -1.77 6.15 -9.71
N VAL A 145 -2.73 7.09 -9.77
CA VAL A 145 -2.47 8.54 -9.83
C VAL A 145 -2.08 9.10 -8.47
N PHE A 146 -2.62 8.53 -7.39
CA PHE A 146 -2.42 9.07 -6.04
C PHE A 146 -1.30 8.32 -5.31
N PRO A 147 -0.33 9.03 -4.71
CA PRO A 147 0.69 8.41 -3.87
C PRO A 147 0.07 7.63 -2.70
N PHE A 148 0.51 6.39 -2.49
CA PHE A 148 -0.05 5.49 -1.47
C PHE A 148 -0.03 6.12 -0.06
N PHE A 149 1.08 6.75 0.34
CA PHE A 149 1.21 7.39 1.65
C PHE A 149 0.21 8.55 1.84
N LEU A 150 -0.07 9.31 0.78
CA LEU A 150 -0.98 10.46 0.82
C LEU A 150 -2.41 10.01 1.07
N VAL A 151 -2.86 8.94 0.40
CA VAL A 151 -4.18 8.35 0.64
C VAL A 151 -4.33 7.91 2.09
N ASN A 152 -3.31 7.25 2.65
CA ASN A 152 -3.31 6.78 4.03
C ASN A 152 -3.39 7.95 5.04
N PHE A 153 -2.61 9.01 4.80
CA PHE A 153 -2.63 10.23 5.60
C PHE A 153 -4.01 10.89 5.57
N LEU A 154 -4.53 11.19 4.37
CA LEU A 154 -5.84 11.83 4.22
C LEU A 154 -6.95 11.02 4.89
N CYS A 155 -6.97 9.70 4.70
CA CYS A 155 -7.93 8.82 5.37
C CYS A 155 -7.84 8.89 6.89
N GLY A 156 -6.63 9.00 7.46
CA GLY A 156 -6.43 9.13 8.90
C GLY A 156 -7.03 10.40 9.51
N LEU A 157 -7.13 11.48 8.73
CA LEU A 157 -7.77 12.74 9.14
C LEU A 157 -9.31 12.67 9.13
N THR A 158 -9.90 11.67 8.48
CA THR A 158 -11.36 11.51 8.36
C THR A 158 -11.98 10.73 9.52
N ARG A 159 -13.31 10.62 9.51
CA ARG A 159 -14.11 9.76 10.39
C ARG A 159 -14.19 8.30 9.92
N LEU A 160 -13.43 7.92 8.89
CA LEU A 160 -13.46 6.58 8.33
C LEU A 160 -13.12 5.50 9.39
N PRO A 161 -13.92 4.43 9.52
CA PRO A 161 -13.59 3.35 10.45
C PRO A 161 -12.37 2.57 9.97
N LEU A 162 -11.48 2.21 10.91
CA LEU A 162 -10.23 1.48 10.63
C LEU A 162 -10.49 0.16 9.89
N ARG A 163 -11.58 -0.54 10.22
CA ARG A 163 -11.97 -1.79 9.55
C ARG A 163 -12.19 -1.56 8.05
N THR A 164 -12.96 -0.54 7.67
CA THR A 164 -13.21 -0.21 6.25
C THR A 164 -11.94 0.18 5.53
N PHE A 165 -11.10 1.00 6.17
CA PHE A 165 -9.79 1.33 5.64
C PHE A 165 -8.91 0.10 5.39
N THR A 166 -8.85 -0.83 6.34
CA THR A 166 -7.96 -1.99 6.31
C THR A 166 -8.35 -2.97 5.20
N TRP A 167 -9.62 -3.39 5.14
CA TRP A 167 -10.03 -4.37 4.13
C TRP A 167 -9.98 -3.78 2.72
N THR A 168 -10.35 -2.51 2.55
CA THR A 168 -10.23 -1.84 1.23
C THR A 168 -8.78 -1.65 0.80
N THR A 169 -7.83 -1.54 1.75
CA THR A 169 -6.40 -1.55 1.45
C THR A 169 -5.96 -2.91 0.95
N VAL A 170 -6.31 -3.99 1.65
CA VAL A 170 -5.96 -5.37 1.23
C VAL A 170 -6.47 -5.66 -0.18
N VAL A 171 -7.76 -5.40 -0.43
CA VAL A 171 -8.38 -5.65 -1.73
C VAL A 171 -7.85 -4.71 -2.81
N GLY A 172 -7.62 -3.43 -2.49
CA GLY A 172 -7.12 -2.44 -3.44
C GLY A 172 -5.67 -2.65 -3.84
N VAL A 173 -4.83 -3.20 -2.95
CA VAL A 173 -3.41 -3.49 -3.23
C VAL A 173 -3.24 -4.78 -4.02
N LEU A 174 -4.14 -5.75 -3.85
CA LEU A 174 -4.02 -7.11 -4.42
C LEU A 174 -3.74 -7.13 -5.94
N PRO A 175 -4.43 -6.36 -6.82
CA PRO A 175 -4.16 -6.36 -8.26
C PRO A 175 -2.75 -5.90 -8.60
N ALA A 176 -2.32 -4.80 -7.99
CA ALA A 176 -0.98 -4.26 -8.17
C ALA A 176 0.08 -5.22 -7.64
N ALA A 177 -0.14 -5.79 -6.45
CA ALA A 177 0.74 -6.78 -5.86
C ALA A 177 0.95 -7.96 -6.82
N LEU A 178 -0.13 -8.59 -7.30
CA LEU A 178 -0.06 -9.73 -8.23
C LEU A 178 0.77 -9.43 -9.48
N VAL A 179 0.45 -8.32 -10.16
CA VAL A 179 1.11 -7.97 -11.43
C VAL A 179 2.59 -7.66 -11.21
N TYR A 180 2.92 -6.85 -10.21
CA TYR A 180 4.30 -6.42 -10.00
C TYR A 180 5.17 -7.51 -9.35
N THR A 181 4.62 -8.37 -8.49
CA THR A 181 5.37 -9.54 -8.00
C THR A 181 5.55 -10.58 -9.09
N PHE A 182 4.58 -10.75 -9.99
CA PHE A 182 4.74 -11.62 -11.15
C PHE A 182 5.83 -11.09 -12.09
N ALA A 183 5.83 -9.79 -12.36
CA ALA A 183 6.92 -9.16 -13.09
C ALA A 183 8.28 -9.39 -12.38
N GLY A 184 8.32 -9.22 -11.06
CA GLY A 184 9.50 -9.48 -10.24
C GLY A 184 10.02 -10.92 -10.30
N SER A 185 9.14 -11.93 -10.24
CA SER A 185 9.58 -13.33 -10.35
C SER A 185 10.13 -13.67 -11.73
N GLN A 186 9.71 -12.92 -12.76
CA GLN A 186 10.22 -13.01 -14.12
C GLN A 186 11.43 -12.10 -14.36
N ALA A 187 12.00 -11.42 -13.36
CA ALA A 187 13.01 -10.37 -13.55
C ALA A 187 14.34 -10.83 -14.18
N GLY A 188 14.56 -12.14 -14.35
CA GLY A 188 15.59 -12.66 -15.28
C GLY A 188 15.36 -12.27 -16.75
N ALA A 189 14.15 -11.84 -17.12
CA ALA A 189 13.73 -11.50 -18.48
C ALA A 189 13.37 -10.01 -18.68
N ILE A 190 13.40 -9.17 -17.64
CA ILE A 190 12.95 -7.76 -17.71
C ILE A 190 14.15 -6.83 -17.78
N SER A 191 14.40 -6.18 -18.91
CA SER A 191 15.62 -5.40 -19.16
C SER A 191 15.63 -4.02 -18.48
N SER A 192 14.47 -3.37 -18.30
CA SER A 192 14.40 -2.01 -17.77
C SER A 192 13.17 -1.73 -16.87
N LEU A 193 13.25 -0.69 -16.03
CA LEU A 193 12.11 -0.19 -15.26
C LEU A 193 10.99 0.41 -16.14
N ASN A 194 11.30 0.81 -17.37
CA ASN A 194 10.28 1.31 -18.32
C ASN A 194 9.37 0.21 -18.86
N ASP A 195 9.86 -1.03 -18.96
CA ASP A 195 9.04 -2.19 -19.34
C ASP A 195 7.94 -2.49 -18.30
N LEU A 196 8.18 -2.07 -17.05
CA LEU A 196 7.28 -2.22 -15.92
C LEU A 196 6.15 -1.18 -15.89
N VAL A 197 6.19 -0.19 -16.78
CA VAL A 197 5.09 0.76 -17.05
C VAL A 197 4.58 0.60 -18.49
N SER A 198 4.87 -0.54 -19.12
CA SER A 198 4.43 -0.80 -20.49
C SER A 198 2.89 -0.75 -20.60
N PRO A 199 2.34 -0.26 -21.73
CA PRO A 199 0.90 -0.21 -21.96
C PRO A 199 0.21 -1.55 -21.73
N ARG A 200 0.89 -2.66 -22.01
CA ARG A 200 0.41 -4.03 -21.81
C ARG A 200 0.25 -4.38 -20.32
N LEU A 201 1.19 -3.98 -19.47
CA LEU A 201 1.11 -4.19 -18.03
C LEU A 201 0.05 -3.29 -17.38
N LEU A 202 -0.07 -2.04 -17.86
CA LEU A 202 -1.14 -1.13 -17.46
C LEU A 202 -2.53 -1.66 -17.87
N LEU A 203 -2.66 -2.23 -19.06
CA LEU A 203 -3.87 -2.92 -19.50
C LEU A 203 -4.21 -4.13 -18.61
N ALA A 204 -3.22 -4.95 -18.27
CA ALA A 204 -3.42 -6.07 -17.35
C ALA A 204 -3.88 -5.61 -15.97
N LEU A 205 -3.25 -4.57 -15.40
CA LEU A 205 -3.67 -3.93 -14.15
C LEU A 205 -5.10 -3.41 -14.24
N LEU A 206 -5.44 -2.75 -15.34
CA LEU A 206 -6.78 -2.20 -15.56
C LEU A 206 -7.83 -3.32 -15.66
N CYS A 207 -7.56 -4.39 -16.40
CA CYS A 207 -8.45 -5.55 -16.49
C CYS A 207 -8.69 -6.22 -15.13
N ILE A 208 -7.62 -6.46 -14.36
CA ILE A 208 -7.73 -7.07 -13.02
C ILE A 208 -8.45 -6.10 -12.08
N SER A 209 -8.14 -4.81 -12.12
CA SER A 209 -8.82 -3.78 -11.31
C SER A 209 -10.32 -3.72 -11.59
N LEU A 210 -10.71 -3.79 -12.87
CA LEU A 210 -12.12 -3.85 -13.28
C LEU A 210 -12.80 -5.12 -12.79
N LEU A 211 -12.14 -6.29 -12.89
CA LEU A 211 -12.64 -7.54 -12.34
C LEU A 211 -12.87 -7.45 -10.82
N THR A 212 -11.92 -6.87 -10.10
CA THR A 212 -11.98 -6.69 -8.64
C THR A 212 -13.12 -5.74 -8.22
N LEU A 213 -13.41 -4.71 -9.02
CA LEU A 213 -14.51 -3.77 -8.80
C LEU A 213 -15.87 -4.27 -9.29
N SER A 214 -15.90 -5.21 -10.22
CA SER A 214 -17.12 -5.68 -10.89
C SER A 214 -18.26 -6.08 -9.94
N PRO A 215 -18.03 -6.78 -8.80
CA PRO A 215 -19.12 -7.17 -7.90
C PRO A 215 -19.74 -5.98 -7.17
N LEU A 216 -18.91 -4.97 -6.87
CA LEU A 216 -19.33 -3.75 -6.17
C LEU A 216 -20.09 -2.82 -7.12
N LEU A 217 -19.61 -2.69 -8.36
CA LEU A 217 -20.29 -1.93 -9.40
C LEU A 217 -21.64 -2.56 -9.74
N TRP A 218 -21.71 -3.89 -9.82
CA TRP A 218 -22.96 -4.61 -10.04
C TRP A 218 -23.98 -4.35 -8.93
N LYS A 219 -23.56 -4.46 -7.67
CA LYS A 219 -24.43 -4.22 -6.51
C LYS A 219 -25.00 -2.79 -6.53
N LYS A 220 -24.14 -1.80 -6.76
CA LYS A 220 -24.53 -0.38 -6.83
C LYS A 220 -25.44 -0.07 -8.03
N ALA A 221 -25.19 -0.69 -9.17
CA ALA A 221 -26.07 -0.56 -10.35
C ALA A 221 -27.47 -1.15 -10.11
N LYS A 222 -27.54 -2.25 -9.35
CA LYS A 222 -28.82 -2.87 -8.96
C LYS A 222 -29.59 -1.98 -7.97
N GLU A 223 -28.92 -1.44 -6.96
CA GLU A 223 -29.51 -0.49 -5.99
C GLU A 223 -30.04 0.78 -6.68
N TRP A 224 -29.30 1.34 -7.65
CA TRP A 224 -29.74 2.49 -8.43
C TRP A 224 -30.97 2.21 -9.29
N LYS A 225 -31.04 1.03 -9.93
CA LYS A 225 -32.23 0.61 -10.70
C LYS A 225 -33.46 0.41 -9.80
N GLN A 226 -33.28 -0.12 -8.60
CA GLN A 226 -34.37 -0.33 -7.64
C GLN A 226 -34.89 0.99 -7.05
N GLY A 227 -34.01 1.96 -6.78
CA GLY A 227 -34.42 3.30 -6.33
C GLY A 227 -35.24 4.07 -7.36
N ARG A 228 -34.94 3.93 -8.67
CA ARG A 228 -35.72 4.54 -9.76
C ARG A 228 -37.05 3.86 -10.07
N GLN A 229 -37.31 2.66 -9.54
CA GLN A 229 -38.59 1.96 -9.70
C GLN A 229 -39.54 2.19 -8.51
N ALA A 230 -39.06 2.84 -7.44
CA ALA A 230 -39.82 3.15 -6.24
C ALA A 230 -40.23 4.64 -6.15
N GLU A 231 -39.81 5.47 -7.11
CA GLU A 231 -40.29 6.84 -7.39
C GLU A 231 -41.30 6.81 -8.53
#